data_AF-A0A4R6J2X9-F1
#
_entry.id   AF-A0A4R6J2X9-F1
#
_cell.length_a   1.000
_cell.length_b   1.000
_cell.length_c   1.000
_cell.angle_alpha   90.00
_cell.angle_beta   90.00
_cell.angle_gamma   90.00
#
_symmetry.space_group_name_H-M   'P 1'
#
loop_
_entity.id
_entity.type
_entity.pdbx_description
1 polymer ?
#
loop_
_entity_poly.entity_id
_entity_poly.type
_entity_poly.pdbx_seq_one_letter_code
_entity_poly.pdbx_strand_id
1 'polypeptide(L)'
;MRTTALILVLTTLMVVSSHAQYHGRCGSYRYTIDGKLISNLDIVIPGSGNDISIKSYYKVDTKNGYIWFWIEETKAGSNSIAKFTSLWSRLSELNAESFSSNKNNPVEVQVQLSSSQQFFFTTVYYSQKKGPQYEVRNKLSIRFNNEADANAFIRDMQPYIPGYK
;
A
#
# COMPACT_ATOMS: atom_id res chain seq x y z
N MET A 1 40.60 -40.69 9.33
CA MET A 1 39.29 -41.24 9.73
C MET A 1 38.60 -40.22 10.63
N ARG A 2 37.30 -39.97 10.36
CA ARG A 2 36.26 -39.51 11.31
C ARG A 2 36.35 -38.05 11.80
N THR A 3 35.30 -37.22 11.89
CA THR A 3 33.92 -37.14 11.34
C THR A 3 33.35 -35.82 11.92
N THR A 4 32.70 -35.01 11.08
CA THR A 4 31.50 -34.17 11.33
C THR A 4 31.19 -33.62 12.73
N ALA A 5 30.90 -32.30 12.80
CA ALA A 5 29.53 -31.84 13.06
C ALA A 5 29.32 -30.40 12.52
N LEU A 6 28.47 -30.33 11.50
CA LEU A 6 27.93 -29.14 10.86
C LEU A 6 26.85 -28.55 11.79
N ILE A 7 27.08 -27.37 12.38
CA ILE A 7 25.99 -26.66 13.08
C ILE A 7 25.24 -25.84 12.02
N LEU A 8 24.19 -26.48 11.50
CA LEU A 8 23.14 -25.85 10.71
C LEU A 8 22.33 -24.94 11.65
N VAL A 9 22.73 -23.67 11.79
CA VAL A 9 21.85 -22.67 12.43
C VAL A 9 20.72 -22.39 11.45
N LEU A 10 19.61 -23.11 11.66
CA LEU A 10 18.29 -22.80 11.13
C LEU A 10 17.93 -21.38 11.60
N THR A 11 18.35 -20.37 10.85
CA THR A 11 17.80 -19.02 10.91
C THR A 11 16.43 -19.10 10.25
N THR A 12 15.44 -19.48 11.06
CA THR A 12 14.04 -19.30 10.74
C THR A 12 13.83 -17.80 10.53
N LEU A 13 13.78 -17.39 9.26
CA LEU A 13 13.29 -16.09 8.84
C LEU A 13 11.87 -15.92 9.39
N MET A 14 11.74 -15.29 10.55
CA MET A 14 10.48 -14.70 10.97
C MET A 14 10.19 -13.55 9.99
N VAL A 15 9.44 -13.84 8.94
CA VAL A 15 8.81 -12.80 8.12
C VAL A 15 7.73 -12.18 9.02
N VAL A 16 8.08 -11.09 9.70
CA VAL A 16 7.13 -10.29 10.46
C VAL A 16 6.20 -9.61 9.46
N SER A 17 5.12 -10.30 9.09
CA SER A 17 4.01 -9.68 8.37
C SER A 17 3.23 -8.81 9.36
N SER A 18 3.49 -7.51 9.36
CA SER A 18 2.66 -6.56 10.10
C SER A 18 1.28 -6.52 9.45
N HIS A 19 0.27 -7.04 10.15
CA HIS A 19 -1.12 -6.94 9.73
C HIS A 19 -1.65 -5.56 10.17
N ALA A 20 -2.04 -4.72 9.22
CA ALA A 20 -2.76 -3.48 9.50
C ALA A 20 -4.24 -3.68 9.17
N GLN A 21 -5.12 -3.21 10.05
CA GLN A 21 -6.57 -3.30 9.87
C GLN A 21 -7.14 -1.91 9.55
N TYR A 22 -7.43 -1.65 8.29
CA TYR A 22 -8.11 -0.41 7.91
C TYR A 22 -9.62 -0.52 8.13
N HIS A 23 -10.20 0.43 8.85
CA HIS A 23 -11.64 0.53 9.04
C HIS A 23 -12.20 1.65 8.15
N GLY A 24 -12.81 1.27 7.03
CA GLY A 24 -13.39 2.21 6.08
C GLY A 24 -14.92 2.22 6.10
N ARG A 25 -15.50 3.26 5.51
CA ARG A 25 -16.93 3.32 5.19
C ARG A 25 -17.13 3.63 3.72
N CYS A 26 -17.90 2.79 3.02
CA CYS A 26 -18.41 3.06 1.69
C CYS A 26 -19.93 3.18 1.81
N GLY A 27 -20.46 4.40 1.71
CA GLY A 27 -21.88 4.68 2.01
C GLY A 27 -22.25 4.25 3.44
N SER A 28 -23.25 3.37 3.57
CA SER A 28 -23.73 2.82 4.84
C SER A 28 -22.93 1.61 5.36
N TYR A 29 -22.02 1.05 4.57
CA TYR A 29 -21.26 -0.15 4.93
C TYR A 29 -19.97 0.22 5.66
N ARG A 30 -19.77 -0.36 6.86
CA ARG A 30 -18.45 -0.40 7.54
C ARG A 30 -17.73 -1.65 7.09
N TYR A 31 -16.46 -1.52 6.75
CA TYR A 31 -15.62 -2.66 6.41
C TYR A 31 -14.27 -2.54 7.13
N THR A 32 -13.75 -3.69 7.57
CA THR A 32 -12.40 -3.82 8.10
C THR A 32 -11.58 -4.58 7.08
N ILE A 33 -10.45 -4.02 6.65
CA ILE A 33 -9.53 -4.62 5.68
C ILE A 33 -8.23 -4.94 6.37
N ASP A 34 -7.93 -6.23 6.45
CA ASP A 34 -6.60 -6.69 6.83
C ASP A 34 -5.69 -6.64 5.60
N GLY A 35 -4.60 -5.89 5.69
CA GLY A 35 -3.67 -5.65 4.59
C GLY A 35 -2.30 -6.29 4.77
N LYS A 36 -1.68 -6.59 3.63
CA LYS A 36 -0.24 -6.86 3.55
C LYS A 36 0.49 -5.53 3.38
N LEU A 37 1.46 -5.26 4.26
CA LEU A 37 2.40 -4.15 4.10
C LEU A 37 3.25 -4.37 2.84
N ILE A 38 3.35 -3.37 1.98
CA ILE A 38 4.17 -3.40 0.75
C ILE A 38 5.26 -2.36 0.70
N SER A 39 5.14 -1.28 1.47
CA SER A 39 6.19 -0.27 1.57
C SER A 39 6.13 0.41 2.93
N ASN A 40 7.30 0.68 3.49
CA ASN A 40 7.49 1.48 4.69
C ASN A 40 8.66 2.43 4.44
N LEU A 41 8.38 3.73 4.47
CA LEU A 41 9.28 4.80 4.06
C LEU A 41 9.31 5.89 5.11
N ASP A 42 10.50 6.25 5.57
CA ASP A 42 10.70 7.40 6.44
C ASP A 42 11.30 8.55 5.64
N ILE A 43 10.53 9.63 5.47
CA ILE A 43 10.97 10.87 4.85
C ILE A 43 11.46 11.78 5.97
N VAL A 44 12.78 11.91 6.06
CA VAL A 44 13.43 12.88 6.95
C VAL A 44 13.39 14.24 6.28
N ILE A 45 12.86 15.25 6.97
CA ILE A 45 12.83 16.63 6.46
C ILE A 45 13.85 17.45 7.26
N PRO A 46 15.05 17.71 6.69
CA PRO A 46 16.16 18.35 7.42
C PRO A 46 15.73 19.68 8.07
N GLY A 47 16.01 19.82 9.37
CA GLY A 47 15.78 21.06 10.11
C GLY A 47 14.32 21.35 10.48
N SER A 48 13.37 20.46 10.18
CA SER A 48 11.95 20.74 10.43
C SER A 48 11.34 20.03 11.65
N GLY A 49 12.01 18.99 12.19
CA GLY A 49 11.45 18.12 13.24
C GLY A 49 10.18 17.36 12.82
N ASN A 50 9.78 17.44 11.55
CA ASN A 50 8.55 16.89 11.00
C ASN A 50 8.86 15.72 10.06
N ASP A 51 9.58 14.71 10.54
CA ASP A 51 9.79 13.51 9.73
C ASP A 51 8.44 12.83 9.47
N ILE A 52 8.30 12.21 8.31
CA ILE A 52 7.05 11.58 7.88
C ILE A 52 7.32 10.10 7.64
N SER A 53 6.64 9.24 8.39
CA SER A 53 6.62 7.81 8.08
C SER A 53 5.41 7.50 7.22
N ILE A 54 5.64 6.85 6.08
CA ILE A 54 4.64 6.48 5.08
C ILE A 54 4.61 4.96 4.98
N LYS A 55 3.47 4.37 5.31
CA LYS A 55 3.24 2.94 5.14
C LYS A 55 2.17 2.71 4.09
N SER A 56 2.46 1.84 3.13
CA SER A 56 1.53 1.46 2.08
C SER A 56 1.17 -0.01 2.21
N TYR A 57 -0.11 -0.31 2.02
CA TYR A 57 -0.68 -1.63 2.18
C TYR A 57 -1.58 -1.96 1.00
N TYR A 58 -1.82 -3.25 0.79
CA TYR A 58 -2.86 -3.72 -0.11
C TYR A 58 -3.55 -4.98 0.42
N LYS A 59 -4.72 -5.27 -0.15
CA LYS A 59 -5.44 -6.52 0.03
C LYS A 59 -6.09 -6.91 -1.28
N VAL A 60 -5.91 -8.16 -1.69
CA VAL A 60 -6.70 -8.78 -2.75
C VAL A 60 -7.70 -9.74 -2.12
N ASP A 61 -8.96 -9.62 -2.48
CA ASP A 61 -10.02 -10.58 -2.19
C ASP A 61 -10.48 -11.21 -3.50
N THR A 62 -9.85 -12.33 -3.86
CA THR A 62 -10.18 -13.07 -5.08
C THR A 62 -11.56 -13.71 -5.01
N LYS A 63 -12.06 -14.03 -3.81
CA LYS A 63 -13.38 -14.63 -3.61
C LYS A 63 -14.49 -13.64 -3.97
N ASN A 64 -14.34 -12.39 -3.56
CA ASN A 64 -15.32 -11.33 -3.84
C ASN A 64 -14.96 -10.50 -5.09
N GLY A 65 -13.75 -10.65 -5.62
CA GLY A 65 -13.33 -10.01 -6.88
C GLY A 65 -12.89 -8.56 -6.73
N TYR A 66 -12.24 -8.20 -5.61
CA TYR A 66 -11.83 -6.82 -5.31
C TYR A 66 -10.36 -6.71 -4.90
N ILE A 67 -9.82 -5.51 -5.07
CA ILE A 67 -8.52 -5.10 -4.56
C ILE A 67 -8.64 -3.76 -3.83
N TRP A 68 -7.87 -3.61 -2.75
CA TRP A 68 -7.75 -2.38 -1.99
C TRP A 68 -6.28 -2.03 -1.78
N PHE A 69 -6.00 -0.73 -1.76
CA PHE A 69 -4.75 -0.11 -1.40
C PHE A 69 -5.03 0.97 -0.39
N TRP A 70 -4.08 1.18 0.52
CA TRP A 70 -4.10 2.38 1.34
C TRP A 70 -2.72 2.81 1.78
N ILE A 71 -2.62 4.11 2.06
CA ILE A 71 -1.41 4.77 2.51
C ILE A 71 -1.72 5.46 3.84
N GLU A 72 -0.92 5.13 4.84
CA GLU A 72 -0.89 5.75 6.15
C GLU A 72 0.31 6.69 6.22
N GLU A 73 0.06 7.99 6.43
CA GLU A 73 1.11 8.98 6.68
C GLU A 73 1.04 9.39 8.15
N THR A 74 2.11 9.11 8.89
CA THR A 74 2.27 9.51 10.30
C THR A 74 3.39 10.52 10.42
N LYS A 75 3.19 11.56 11.23
CA LYS A 75 4.25 12.53 11.56
C LYS A 75 5.07 12.03 12.74
N ALA A 76 6.38 12.15 12.66
CA ALA A 76 7.28 11.80 13.74
C ALA A 76 6.96 12.57 15.02
N GLY A 77 7.11 11.90 16.16
CA GLY A 77 6.67 12.41 17.46
C GLY A 77 5.15 12.39 17.68
N SER A 78 4.35 12.00 16.68
CA SER A 78 2.90 11.78 16.84
C SER A 78 2.58 10.29 16.83
N ASN A 79 1.87 9.82 17.85
CA ASN A 79 1.29 8.47 17.85
C ASN A 79 0.02 8.37 16.97
N SER A 80 -0.33 9.43 16.23
CA SER A 80 -1.55 9.50 15.42
C SER A 80 -1.27 9.57 13.92
N ILE A 81 -2.11 8.90 13.13
CA ILE A 81 -2.11 8.98 11.68
C ILE A 81 -2.56 10.39 11.28
N ALA A 82 -1.72 11.07 10.49
CA ALA A 82 -1.96 12.44 10.03
C ALA A 82 -2.70 12.48 8.68
N LYS A 83 -2.67 11.38 7.92
CA LYS A 83 -3.44 11.23 6.68
C LYS A 83 -3.61 9.77 6.31
N PHE A 84 -4.81 9.45 5.82
CA PHE A 84 -5.13 8.15 5.25
C PHE A 84 -5.66 8.31 3.82
N THR A 85 -5.08 7.59 2.86
CA THR A 85 -5.53 7.61 1.46
C THR A 85 -5.86 6.20 1.05
N SER A 86 -7.06 5.92 0.51
CA SER A 86 -7.41 4.58 0.01
C SER A 86 -7.83 4.57 -1.46
N LEU A 87 -7.44 3.49 -2.14
CA LEU A 87 -7.80 3.14 -3.51
C LEU A 87 -8.45 1.75 -3.49
N TRP A 88 -9.65 1.54 -4.03
CA TRP A 88 -10.20 0.19 -4.24
C TRP A 88 -10.80 0.03 -5.63
N SER A 89 -10.84 -1.19 -6.14
CA SER A 89 -11.32 -1.52 -7.48
C SER A 89 -11.84 -2.95 -7.53
N ARG A 90 -12.71 -3.27 -8.50
CA ARG A 90 -12.92 -4.67 -8.88
C ARG A 90 -11.68 -5.18 -9.62
N LEU A 91 -11.38 -6.46 -9.46
CA LEU A 91 -10.30 -7.12 -10.20
C LEU A 91 -10.58 -7.12 -11.71
N SER A 92 -11.85 -7.28 -12.11
CA SER A 92 -12.28 -7.23 -13.50
C SER A 92 -12.09 -5.88 -14.18
N GLU A 93 -11.84 -4.81 -13.41
CA GLU A 93 -11.65 -3.45 -13.91
C GLU A 93 -10.16 -3.10 -14.09
N LEU A 94 -9.27 -3.96 -13.60
CA LEU A 94 -7.83 -3.84 -13.80
C LEU A 94 -7.46 -4.21 -15.23
N ASN A 95 -6.39 -3.60 -15.72
CA ASN A 95 -5.78 -3.88 -17.02
C ASN A 95 -4.25 -3.73 -16.91
N ALA A 96 -3.53 -4.01 -18.00
CA ALA A 96 -2.07 -3.95 -18.01
C ALA A 96 -1.50 -2.55 -17.68
N GLU A 97 -2.28 -1.48 -17.84
CA GLU A 97 -1.89 -0.11 -17.53
C GLU A 97 -2.19 0.29 -16.07
N SER A 98 -2.89 -0.58 -15.32
CA SER A 98 -3.33 -0.24 -13.97
C SER A 98 -2.19 -0.10 -12.97
N PHE A 99 -1.03 -0.67 -13.30
CA PHE A 99 0.18 -0.57 -12.50
C PHE A 99 1.33 -0.23 -13.43
N SER A 100 1.93 0.94 -13.24
CA SER A 100 3.07 1.38 -14.03
C SER A 100 4.14 2.01 -13.15
N SER A 101 5.41 1.81 -13.51
CA SER A 101 6.49 2.57 -12.90
C SER A 101 6.41 4.03 -13.35
N ASN A 102 6.62 4.95 -12.41
CA ASN A 102 6.74 6.36 -12.74
C ASN A 102 8.09 6.59 -13.44
N LYS A 103 8.08 6.91 -14.74
CA LYS A 103 9.31 7.13 -15.53
C LYS A 103 10.24 8.20 -14.94
N ASN A 104 9.68 9.17 -14.25
CA ASN A 104 10.45 10.26 -13.63
C ASN A 104 10.92 9.91 -12.21
N ASN A 105 10.36 8.86 -11.61
CA ASN A 105 10.70 8.41 -10.28
C ASN A 105 10.53 6.87 -10.16
N PRO A 106 11.56 6.07 -10.49
CA PRO A 106 11.43 4.62 -10.60
C PRO A 106 11.18 3.91 -9.26
N VAL A 107 11.30 4.62 -8.13
CA VAL A 107 10.88 4.11 -6.82
C VAL A 107 9.39 4.33 -6.54
N GLU A 108 8.63 4.88 -7.48
CA GLU A 108 7.18 5.04 -7.39
C GLU A 108 6.45 4.15 -8.39
N VAL A 109 5.42 3.47 -7.91
CA VAL A 109 4.43 2.79 -8.74
C VAL A 109 3.16 3.61 -8.74
N GLN A 110 2.71 3.97 -9.94
CA GLN A 110 1.41 4.58 -10.16
C GLN A 110 0.38 3.48 -10.34
N VAL A 111 -0.58 3.43 -9.41
CA VAL A 111 -1.78 2.62 -9.54
C VAL A 111 -2.87 3.50 -10.12
N GLN A 112 -3.40 3.16 -11.30
CA GLN A 112 -4.41 3.95 -11.99
C GLN A 112 -5.56 3.05 -12.45
N LEU A 113 -6.81 3.48 -12.25
CA LEU A 113 -7.93 2.74 -12.81
C LEU A 113 -8.22 3.13 -14.26
N SER A 114 -8.71 2.17 -15.02
CA SER A 114 -9.04 2.29 -16.44
C SER A 114 -10.19 3.28 -16.70
N SER A 115 -11.15 3.39 -15.78
CA SER A 115 -12.25 4.36 -15.86
C SER A 115 -11.99 5.58 -14.97
N SER A 116 -12.21 6.78 -15.53
CA SER A 116 -12.16 8.05 -14.80
C SER A 116 -13.26 8.21 -13.74
N GLN A 117 -14.30 7.35 -13.76
CA GLN A 117 -15.47 7.45 -12.88
C GLN A 117 -15.55 6.39 -11.77
N GLN A 118 -14.55 5.52 -11.62
CA GLN A 118 -14.57 4.50 -10.56
C GLN A 118 -14.09 5.12 -9.23
N PHE A 119 -14.93 5.00 -8.21
CA PHE A 119 -15.02 5.86 -7.02
C PHE A 119 -13.91 5.64 -5.98
N PHE A 120 -13.54 6.70 -5.25
CA PHE A 120 -12.56 6.65 -4.18
C PHE A 120 -13.00 7.34 -2.90
N PHE A 121 -12.53 6.79 -1.79
CA PHE A 121 -12.53 7.44 -0.49
C PHE A 121 -11.08 7.76 -0.15
N THR A 122 -10.70 9.04 -0.20
CA THR A 122 -9.59 9.52 0.63
C THR A 122 -10.19 9.85 1.99
N THR A 123 -9.55 9.48 3.09
CA THR A 123 -9.99 9.90 4.43
C THR A 123 -8.83 10.62 5.11
N VAL A 124 -8.73 11.94 4.96
CA VAL A 124 -7.64 12.67 5.60
C VAL A 124 -7.96 12.91 7.07
N TYR A 125 -7.38 12.11 7.96
CA TYR A 125 -7.37 12.42 9.40
C TYR A 125 -6.22 13.37 9.71
N TYR A 126 -6.38 14.67 9.44
CA TYR A 126 -5.60 15.61 10.23
C TYR A 126 -6.01 15.38 11.67
N SER A 127 -5.05 15.12 12.56
CA SER A 127 -5.25 15.06 14.00
C SER A 127 -6.09 16.26 14.46
N GLN A 128 -7.43 16.18 14.49
CA GLN A 128 -8.34 17.23 14.97
C GLN A 128 -9.81 16.94 14.68
N LYS A 129 -10.66 17.38 15.62
CA LYS A 129 -11.94 18.11 15.55
C LYS A 129 -12.72 18.34 14.22
N LYS A 130 -12.19 18.07 13.02
CA LYS A 130 -12.91 18.14 11.74
C LYS A 130 -13.02 16.73 11.16
N GLY A 131 -14.22 16.37 10.72
CA GLY A 131 -14.56 15.06 10.19
C GLY A 131 -13.80 14.70 8.90
N PRO A 132 -14.04 13.49 8.36
CA PRO A 132 -13.35 13.00 7.17
C PRO A 132 -13.56 13.92 5.97
N GLN A 133 -12.48 14.23 5.24
CA GLN A 133 -12.55 14.90 3.94
C GLN A 133 -12.58 13.85 2.84
N TYR A 134 -13.51 13.99 1.89
CA TYR A 134 -13.69 13.08 0.77
C TYR A 134 -13.20 13.74 -0.52
N GLU A 135 -12.39 13.01 -1.29
CA GLU A 135 -11.91 13.44 -2.60
C GLU A 135 -12.09 12.33 -3.63
N VAL A 136 -12.50 12.70 -4.84
CA VAL A 136 -12.54 11.81 -6.00
C VAL A 136 -11.17 11.90 -6.71
N ARG A 137 -10.46 10.78 -6.75
CA ARG A 137 -9.22 10.61 -7.53
C ARG A 137 -9.40 9.37 -8.39
N ASN A 138 -8.47 9.00 -9.27
CA ASN A 138 -8.48 7.67 -9.94
C ASN A 138 -7.09 7.05 -10.04
N LYS A 139 -6.16 7.64 -9.28
CA LYS A 139 -4.75 7.31 -9.25
C LYS A 139 -4.21 7.40 -7.84
N LEU A 140 -3.29 6.50 -7.50
CA LEU A 140 -2.52 6.48 -6.27
C LEU A 140 -1.04 6.27 -6.63
N SER A 141 -0.17 7.06 -6.03
CA SER A 141 1.28 6.88 -6.14
C SER A 141 1.78 6.17 -4.89
N ILE A 142 2.28 4.95 -5.05
CA ILE A 142 2.89 4.16 -3.98
C ILE A 142 4.41 4.34 -4.10
N ARG A 143 5.03 4.87 -3.05
CA ARG A 143 6.48 5.04 -2.98
C ARG A 143 7.12 3.82 -2.35
N PHE A 144 8.31 3.43 -2.80
CA PHE A 144 9.12 2.33 -2.27
C PHE A 144 10.52 2.82 -1.87
N ASN A 145 11.24 1.99 -1.10
CA ASN A 145 12.62 2.29 -0.67
C ASN A 145 13.62 2.26 -1.83
N ASN A 146 13.35 1.44 -2.85
CA ASN A 146 14.19 1.27 -4.02
C ASN A 146 13.36 0.75 -5.21
N GLU A 147 13.97 0.76 -6.39
CA GLU A 147 13.34 0.33 -7.64
C GLU A 147 13.08 -1.19 -7.66
N ALA A 148 13.90 -2.00 -7.00
CA ALA A 148 13.72 -3.45 -6.97
C ALA A 148 12.42 -3.84 -6.25
N ASP A 149 12.11 -3.17 -5.13
CA ASP A 149 10.86 -3.36 -4.40
C ASP A 149 9.64 -2.91 -5.21
N ALA A 150 9.75 -1.77 -5.91
CA ALA A 150 8.71 -1.28 -6.81
C ALA A 150 8.41 -2.28 -7.94
N ASN A 151 9.46 -2.82 -8.58
CA ASN A 151 9.34 -3.83 -9.63
C ASN A 151 8.82 -5.17 -9.10
N ALA A 152 9.23 -5.57 -7.90
CA ALA A 152 8.71 -6.78 -7.25
C ALA A 152 7.21 -6.66 -6.98
N PHE A 153 6.75 -5.50 -6.49
CA PHE A 153 5.34 -5.23 -6.28
C PHE A 153 4.55 -5.30 -7.60
N ILE A 154 5.05 -4.71 -8.69
CA ILE A 154 4.38 -4.83 -10.00
C ILE A 154 4.23 -6.30 -10.40
N ARG A 155 5.29 -7.11 -10.30
CA ARG A 155 5.24 -8.55 -10.61
C ARG A 155 4.23 -9.30 -9.73
N ASP A 156 4.19 -9.01 -8.43
CA ASP A 156 3.22 -9.61 -7.50
C ASP A 156 1.78 -9.27 -7.88
N MET A 157 1.53 -8.14 -8.56
CA MET A 157 0.19 -7.71 -8.98
C MET A 157 -0.26 -8.33 -10.31
N GLN A 158 0.68 -8.70 -11.20
CA GLN A 158 0.39 -9.25 -12.53
C GLN A 158 -0.63 -10.39 -12.55
N PRO A 159 -0.59 -11.38 -11.63
CA PRO A 159 -1.56 -12.48 -11.62
C PRO A 159 -3.02 -12.06 -11.41
N TYR A 160 -3.24 -10.86 -10.85
CA TYR A 160 -4.57 -10.33 -10.57
C TYR A 160 -5.12 -9.46 -11.70
N ILE A 161 -4.31 -9.16 -12.73
CA ILE A 161 -4.68 -8.33 -13.86
C ILE A 161 -5.25 -9.23 -14.97
N PRO A 162 -6.54 -9.07 -15.33
CA PRO A 162 -7.11 -9.79 -16.46
C PRO A 162 -6.30 -9.56 -17.75
N GLY A 163 -5.89 -10.65 -18.40
CA GLY A 163 -5.20 -10.60 -19.69
C GLY A 163 -3.73 -10.22 -19.65
N TYR A 164 -3.12 -10.11 -18.47
CA TYR A 164 -1.66 -9.98 -18.35
C TYR A 164 -1.00 -11.29 -18.77
N LYS A 165 -0.20 -11.26 -19.84
CA LYS A 165 0.53 -12.41 -20.40
C LYS A 165 2.03 -12.13 -20.39
#